data_AF-A0A928RUC3-F1
#
_entry.id   AF-A0A928RUC3-F1
#
_cell.length_a   1.000
_cell.length_b   1.000
_cell.length_c   1.000
_cell.angle_alpha   90.00
_cell.angle_beta   90.00
_cell.angle_gamma   90.00
#
_symmetry.space_group_name_H-M   'P 1'
#
loop_
_entity.id
_entity.type
_entity.pdbx_description
1 polymer ?
#
loop_
_entity_poly.entity_id
_entity_poly.type
_entity_poly.pdbx_seq_one_letter_code
_entity_poly.pdbx_strand_id
1 'polypeptide(L)' 'MIHKPPIDELAQKIGSKYELCIVTSKRARQLMEQAQNQGYTELPSKEKPLSVAAQEIYDGKLIATND' A
#
# COMPACT_ATOMS: atom_id res chain seq x y z
N MET A 1 -19.05 7.94 -3.99
CA MET A 1 -18.42 7.13 -2.91
C MET A 1 -17.07 7.75 -2.58
N ILE A 2 -16.85 8.20 -1.34
CA ILE A 2 -15.54 8.67 -0.89
C ILE A 2 -14.75 7.42 -0.51
N HIS A 3 -13.79 7.01 -1.35
CA HIS A 3 -12.84 5.96 -1.00
C HIS A 3 -11.89 6.52 0.07
N LYS A 4 -11.88 5.91 1.25
CA LYS A 4 -10.85 6.14 2.27
C LYS A 4 -9.73 5.10 2.10
N PRO A 5 -8.46 5.49 2.30
CA PRO A 5 -7.98 6.87 2.45
C PRO A 5 -8.08 7.69 1.15
N PRO A 6 -8.31 9.01 1.21
CA PRO A 6 -8.46 9.84 0.02
C PRO A 6 -7.11 9.99 -0.70
N ILE A 7 -7.16 9.96 -2.02
CA ILE A 7 -5.97 9.91 -2.87
C ILE A 7 -5.08 11.15 -2.74
N ASP A 8 -5.66 12.33 -2.47
CA ASP A 8 -4.88 13.55 -2.31
C ASP A 8 -4.06 13.55 -1.00
N GLU A 9 -4.58 12.98 0.10
CA GLU A 9 -3.79 12.81 1.33
C GLU A 9 -2.64 11.81 1.13
N LEU A 10 -2.91 10.72 0.40
CA LEU A 10 -1.87 9.74 0.04
C LEU A 10 -0.79 10.36 -0.86
N ALA A 11 -1.21 11.14 -1.87
CA ALA A 11 -0.30 11.81 -2.79
C ALA A 11 0.52 12.89 -2.10
N GLN A 12 -0.03 13.60 -1.10
CA GLN A 12 0.73 14.56 -0.29
C GLN A 12 1.84 13.89 0.53
N LYS A 13 1.61 12.66 1.03
CA LYS A 13 2.62 11.92 1.81
C LYS A 13 3.78 11.39 0.97
N ILE A 14 3.49 10.98 -0.27
CA ILE A 14 4.48 10.41 -1.19
C ILE A 14 5.12 11.49 -2.09
N GLY A 15 4.41 12.59 -2.35
CA GLY A 15 4.88 13.70 -3.16
C GLY A 15 4.35 13.71 -4.60
N SER A 16 3.98 12.54 -5.16
CA SER A 16 3.44 12.44 -6.51
C SER A 16 2.39 11.33 -6.65
N LYS A 17 1.38 11.57 -7.50
CA LYS A 17 0.33 10.56 -7.82
C LYS A 17 0.92 9.35 -8.57
N TYR A 18 1.96 9.55 -9.37
CA TYR A 18 2.63 8.47 -10.09
C TYR A 18 3.45 7.59 -9.14
N GLU A 19 4.24 8.20 -8.26
CA GLU A 19 4.95 7.46 -7.20
C GLU A 19 3.97 6.76 -6.28
N LEU A 20 2.87 7.40 -5.89
CA LEU A 20 1.84 6.74 -5.08
C LEU A 20 1.39 5.42 -5.71
N CYS A 21 1.11 5.40 -7.01
CA CYS A 21 0.68 4.20 -7.71
C CYS A 21 1.78 3.12 -7.70
N ILE A 22 3.03 3.50 -7.96
CA ILE A 22 4.19 2.59 -7.98
C ILE A 22 4.45 2.02 -6.58
N VAL A 23 4.53 2.87 -5.57
CA VAL A 23 4.82 2.50 -4.18
C VAL A 23 3.72 1.62 -3.62
N THR A 24 2.45 2.01 -3.82
CA THR A 24 1.30 1.20 -3.38
C THR A 24 1.31 -0.18 -4.06
N SER A 25 1.60 -0.24 -5.36
CA SER A 25 1.65 -1.51 -6.12
C SER A 25 2.80 -2.41 -5.67
N LYS A 26 4.00 -1.83 -5.48
CA LYS A 26 5.17 -2.56 -4.97
C LYS A 26 4.89 -3.10 -3.58
N ARG A 27 4.32 -2.28 -2.69
CA ARG A 27 3.98 -2.69 -1.33
C ARG A 27 2.91 -3.79 -1.31
N ALA A 28 1.86 -3.65 -2.11
CA ALA A 28 0.82 -4.66 -2.24
C ALA A 28 1.41 -6.04 -2.65
N ARG A 29 2.37 -6.06 -3.57
CA ARG A 29 3.08 -7.29 -3.95
C ARG A 29 3.92 -7.85 -2.82
N GLN A 30 4.66 -7.01 -2.08
CA GLN A 30 5.42 -7.46 -0.90
C GLN A 30 4.51 -8.14 0.13
N LEU A 31 3.35 -7.57 0.41
CA LEU A 31 2.39 -8.16 1.34
C LEU A 31 1.88 -9.53 0.87
N MET A 32 1.60 -9.68 -0.43
CA MET A 32 1.23 -10.98 -1.00
C MET A 32 2.37 -11.98 -0.93
N GLU A 33 3.59 -11.58 -1.30
CA GLU A 33 4.77 -12.44 -1.24
C GLU A 33 5.07 -12.88 0.21
N GLN A 34 4.92 -11.98 1.18
CA GLN A 34 5.03 -12.30 2.60
C GLN A 34 3.98 -13.32 3.05
N ALA A 35 2.72 -13.14 2.62
CA ALA A 35 1.65 -14.10 2.91
C ALA A 35 1.96 -15.48 2.30
N GLN A 36 2.41 -15.51 1.04
CA GLN A 36 2.79 -16.76 0.35
C GLN A 36 3.97 -17.46 1.03
N ASN A 37 5.00 -16.73 1.46
CA ASN A 37 6.14 -17.28 2.20
C ASN A 37 5.72 -17.91 3.54
N GLN A 38 4.64 -17.41 4.14
CA GLN A 38 4.05 -17.98 5.36
C GLN A 38 3.06 -19.12 5.07
N GLY A 39 2.89 -19.52 3.81
CA GLY A 39 1.98 -20.59 3.39
C GLY A 39 0.52 -20.15 3.24
N TYR A 40 0.23 -18.85 3.30
CA TYR A 40 -1.11 -18.33 3.07
C TYR A 40 -1.34 -18.03 1.59
N THR A 41 -2.51 -18.40 1.08
CA THR A 41 -2.97 -18.03 -0.28
C THR A 41 -3.45 -16.60 -0.38
N GLU A 42 -3.78 -15.99 0.76
CA GLU A 42 -4.34 -14.64 0.90
C GLU A 42 -3.69 -13.95 2.11
N LEU A 43 -3.85 -12.63 2.24
CA LEU A 43 -3.38 -11.97 3.46
C LEU A 43 -4.13 -12.52 4.69
N PRO A 44 -3.46 -12.71 5.83
CA PRO A 44 -4.11 -13.17 7.06
C PRO A 44 -5.23 -12.25 7.54
N SER A 45 -5.14 -10.95 7.23
CA SER A 45 -6.18 -9.96 7.53
C SER A 45 -7.43 -10.09 6.65
N LYS A 46 -7.44 -10.94 5.62
CA LYS A 46 -8.48 -11.04 4.56
C LYS A 46 -8.76 -9.74 3.80
N GLU A 47 -8.01 -8.69 4.06
CA GLU A 47 -8.08 -7.42 3.36
C GLU A 47 -7.30 -7.49 2.05
N LYS A 48 -7.74 -6.70 1.07
CA LYS A 48 -7.02 -6.61 -0.20
C LYS A 48 -5.63 -6.01 0.06
N PRO A 49 -4.56 -6.55 -0.56
CA PRO A 49 -3.20 -6.04 -0.36
C PRO A 49 -3.06 -4.56 -0.71
N LEU A 50 -3.79 -4.09 -1.72
CA LEU A 50 -3.82 -2.66 -2.07
C LEU A 50 -4.46 -1.79 -0.97
N SER A 51 -5.50 -2.26 -0.31
CA SER A 51 -6.15 -1.53 0.78
C SER A 51 -5.20 -1.40 1.96
N VAL A 52 -4.50 -2.48 2.32
CA VAL A 52 -3.51 -2.47 3.40
C VAL A 52 -2.35 -1.53 3.04
N ALA A 53 -1.80 -1.62 1.83
CA ALA A 53 -0.72 -0.73 1.38
C ALA A 53 -1.12 0.75 1.40
N ALA A 54 -2.32 1.09 0.92
CA ALA A 54 -2.83 2.46 0.98
C ALA A 54 -3.00 2.94 2.42
N GLN A 55 -3.46 2.07 3.32
CA GLN A 55 -3.61 2.38 4.74
C GLN A 55 -2.25 2.59 5.42
N GLU A 56 -1.23 1.78 5.11
CA GLU A 56 0.13 1.95 5.63
C GLU A 56 0.78 3.27 5.18
N ILE A 57 0.55 3.67 3.93
CA ILE A 57 0.98 4.98 3.42
C ILE A 57 0.25 6.10 4.17
N TYR A 58 -1.08 5.97 4.35
CA TYR A 58 -1.88 6.94 5.07
C TYR A 58 -1.41 7.10 6.54
N ASP A 59 -1.12 6.00 7.21
CA ASP A 59 -0.60 5.97 8.58
C ASP A 59 0.84 6.53 8.69
N GLY A 60 1.51 6.78 7.57
CA GLY A 60 2.88 7.27 7.53
C GLY A 60 3.94 6.20 7.84
N LYS A 61 3.57 4.92 7.77
CA LYS A 61 4.48 3.78 7.97
C LYS A 61 5.40 3.51 6.78
N LEU A 62 5.08 4.08 5.62
CA LEU A 62 5.83 3.90 4.39
C LEU A 62 6.31 5.26 3.88
N ILE A 63 7.61 5.31 3.55
CA ILE A 63 8.27 6.46 2.96
C ILE A 63 8.81 5.99 1.61
N ALA A 64 8.47 6.68 0.53
CA ALA A 64 9.06 6.43 -0.77
C ALA A 64 10.50 6.96 -0.74
N THR A 65 11.49 6.08 -0.65
CA THR A 65 12.88 6.44 -0.92
C THR A 65 13.11 6.26 -2.41
N ASN A 66 13.44 7.36 -3.07
CA ASN A 66 13.90 7.37 -4.45
C ASN A 66 15.43 7.29 -4.38
N ASP A 67 15.96 6.06 -4.45
CA ASP A 67 17.40 5.83 -4.69
C ASP A 67 17.72 6.14 -6.16
#